data_AF-A0A8S4RBJ2-F1
#
_entry.id   AF-A0A8S4RBJ2-F1
#
_cell.length_a   1.000
_cell.length_b   1.000
_cell.length_c   1.000
_cell.angle_alpha   90.00
_cell.angle_beta   90.00
_cell.angle_gamma   90.00
#
_symmetry.space_group_name_H-M   'P 1'
#
loop_
_entity.id
_entity.type
_entity.pdbx_description
1 polymer ?
#
loop_
_entity_poly.entity_id
_entity_poly.type
_entity_poly.pdbx_seq_one_letter_code
_entity_poly.pdbx_strand_id
1 'polypeptide(L)'
;MQSDCEKRISTRPDINTNRSCTDIFGLILFIIFLGGWGYLGYYSMTKGNIYMLVSPINSKNKFCGKDPGLENKKYLNYLDVTECLSSDFLTSVLGCGTSTVCVEECPEKTVFLETILKKSPEKFDELKSAMVCREDIKIQTLNAQQALEHMDKDTCAKYVLHSKPGMYLCYTNFEYYKEHPKENNQIIKMFGLGPTYKIWRAILIALSIVFAILLLVILFLRSRIVIAIALIREGSKAVTAIKSTVFLPIFPLMVQCLVVAYTVLIFVALVTIEDSEIQSGLVYLKLANLFGFYWTRAFVSGVTDMIFACTFSMWYWTLNKKDLPFFSLTSGIHKTFRYHLGTVAVGSLIISIVQIIKFIVNQLSKKTNIGKFIPKWTRCLCKCFFDYVEKALKFINKNAYIMCAIRGDNFFKSASHAFSLLMRNIVRVVILDKVVDFVFLLSKLLMSIGVGFAVYYLLEWDYLYEHTKVERLNYNSVPAVVLGIATYLVCTIFFDVYAMAIDTLFLCFLEDCERNDGSPEKPYYMSKNLMKILGKKNKTEKPEKTS
;
A
#
# COMPACT_ATOMS: atom_id res chain seq x y z
N MET A 1 -40.14 41.09 -18.36
CA MET A 1 -40.30 39.62 -18.42
C MET A 1 -39.02 38.86 -18.81
N GLN A 2 -38.05 39.45 -19.51
CA GLN A 2 -36.72 38.84 -19.72
C GLN A 2 -35.68 39.18 -18.63
N SER A 3 -35.90 40.25 -17.84
CA SER A 3 -35.00 40.67 -16.76
C SER A 3 -35.12 39.87 -15.44
N ASP A 4 -36.22 39.13 -15.24
CA ASP A 4 -36.43 38.29 -14.04
C ASP A 4 -36.05 36.81 -14.26
N CYS A 5 -35.75 36.43 -15.50
CA CYS A 5 -35.26 35.09 -15.81
C CYS A 5 -33.73 35.01 -15.68
N GLU A 6 -33.00 36.09 -15.97
CA GLU A 6 -31.56 36.17 -15.70
C GLU A 6 -31.23 36.34 -14.21
N LYS A 7 -32.13 36.95 -13.42
CA LYS A 7 -31.96 37.03 -11.95
C LYS A 7 -32.23 35.71 -11.21
N ARG A 8 -32.90 34.73 -11.85
CA ARG A 8 -33.08 33.37 -11.28
C ARG A 8 -31.95 32.40 -11.58
N ILE A 9 -30.89 32.84 -12.27
CA ILE A 9 -29.66 32.07 -12.54
C ILE A 9 -28.59 32.32 -11.45
N SER A 10 -28.88 33.15 -10.44
CA SER A 10 -27.91 33.65 -9.46
C SER A 10 -28.26 33.40 -7.98
N THR A 11 -29.05 32.38 -7.64
CA THR A 11 -29.12 31.92 -6.24
C THR A 11 -27.98 30.94 -5.95
N ARG A 12 -26.74 31.46 -5.95
CA ARG A 12 -25.53 30.80 -5.44
C ARG A 12 -25.10 31.48 -4.13
N PRO A 13 -25.59 31.08 -2.94
CA PRO A 13 -25.29 31.87 -1.75
C PRO A 13 -23.84 31.71 -1.25
N ASP A 14 -23.11 30.62 -1.54
CA ASP A 14 -21.81 30.39 -0.84
C ASP A 14 -20.63 29.82 -1.65
N ILE A 15 -20.80 29.40 -2.92
CA ILE A 15 -19.67 28.81 -3.68
C ILE A 15 -18.83 29.84 -4.45
N ASN A 16 -19.39 31.04 -4.66
CA ASN A 16 -18.79 32.13 -5.42
C ASN A 16 -18.35 33.31 -4.52
N THR A 17 -18.05 33.07 -3.25
CA THR A 17 -17.26 34.02 -2.47
C THR A 17 -15.90 34.19 -3.14
N ASN A 18 -15.33 35.41 -3.11
CA ASN A 18 -13.97 35.65 -3.59
C ASN A 18 -13.00 34.79 -2.76
N ARG A 19 -12.66 33.60 -3.28
CA ARG A 19 -11.72 32.70 -2.63
C ARG A 19 -10.34 33.32 -2.68
N SER A 20 -9.67 33.38 -1.54
CA SER A 20 -8.26 33.71 -1.42
C SER A 20 -7.42 32.45 -1.26
N CYS A 21 -6.11 32.54 -1.51
CA CYS A 21 -5.21 31.42 -1.22
C CYS A 21 -5.20 31.14 0.29
N THR A 22 -5.43 29.89 0.65
CA THR A 22 -5.43 29.44 2.04
C THR A 22 -4.05 28.89 2.43
N ASP A 23 -3.62 29.16 3.66
CA ASP A 23 -2.41 28.59 4.29
C ASP A 23 -1.11 28.75 3.48
N ILE A 24 -0.87 29.94 2.90
CA ILE A 24 0.28 30.24 2.02
C ILE A 24 1.64 29.88 2.66
N PHE A 25 1.79 30.11 3.96
CA PHE A 25 3.01 29.75 4.68
C PHE A 25 3.32 28.24 4.59
N GLY A 26 2.29 27.39 4.70
CA GLY A 26 2.45 25.95 4.57
C GLY A 26 2.92 25.53 3.17
N LEU A 27 2.46 26.23 2.13
CA LEU A 27 2.92 26.02 0.75
C LEU A 27 4.39 26.41 0.57
N ILE A 28 4.79 27.58 1.08
CA ILE A 28 6.18 28.06 1.03
C ILE A 28 7.11 27.05 1.72
N LEU A 29 6.74 26.59 2.92
CA LEU A 29 7.49 25.60 3.67
C LEU A 29 7.67 24.29 2.87
N PHE A 30 6.60 23.83 2.22
CA PHE A 30 6.66 22.61 1.41
C PHE A 30 7.56 22.77 0.17
N ILE A 31 7.54 23.93 -0.50
CA ILE A 31 8.41 24.20 -1.66
C ILE A 31 9.89 24.23 -1.23
N ILE A 32 10.20 24.91 -0.13
CA ILE A 32 11.57 24.93 0.43
C ILE A 32 12.01 23.49 0.76
N PHE A 33 11.13 22.71 1.37
CA PHE A 33 11.38 21.32 1.68
C PHE A 33 11.68 20.48 0.43
N LEU A 34 10.89 20.63 -0.64
CA LEU A 34 11.13 19.93 -1.91
C LEU A 34 12.49 20.32 -2.52
N GLY A 35 12.89 21.59 -2.43
CA GLY A 35 14.23 22.02 -2.85
C GLY A 35 15.34 21.33 -2.06
N GLY A 36 15.22 21.27 -0.73
CA GLY A 36 16.18 20.55 0.12
C GLY A 36 16.21 19.04 -0.12
N TRP A 37 15.05 18.43 -0.36
CA TRP A 37 14.94 17.00 -0.67
C TRP A 37 15.46 16.65 -2.08
N GLY A 38 15.31 17.58 -3.03
CA GLY A 38 15.94 17.51 -4.35
C GLY A 38 17.47 17.60 -4.26
N TYR A 39 17.98 18.54 -3.46
CA TYR A 39 19.42 18.66 -3.19
C TYR A 39 19.99 17.41 -2.51
N LEU A 40 19.26 16.82 -1.56
CA LEU A 40 19.62 15.53 -0.95
C LEU A 40 19.76 14.43 -2.01
N GLY A 41 18.84 14.39 -2.98
CA GLY A 41 18.93 13.49 -4.12
C GLY A 41 20.22 13.67 -4.91
N TYR A 42 20.50 14.92 -5.34
CA TYR A 42 21.74 15.26 -6.03
C TYR A 42 23.00 14.88 -5.24
N TYR A 43 23.06 15.20 -3.95
CA TYR A 43 24.18 14.85 -3.08
C TYR A 43 24.38 13.34 -2.95
N SER A 44 23.29 12.59 -2.72
CA SER A 44 23.37 11.13 -2.57
C SER A 44 23.84 10.44 -3.84
N MET A 45 23.40 10.89 -5.02
CA MET A 45 23.77 10.29 -6.30
C MET A 45 25.20 10.62 -6.73
N THR A 46 25.74 11.78 -6.32
CA THR A 46 27.13 12.17 -6.64
C THR A 46 28.16 11.54 -5.71
N LYS A 47 27.77 11.16 -4.49
CA LYS A 47 28.65 10.55 -3.49
C LYS A 47 28.46 9.06 -3.31
N GLY A 48 27.30 8.52 -3.65
CA GLY A 48 26.99 7.10 -3.55
C GLY A 48 27.69 6.27 -4.63
N ASN A 49 28.12 5.07 -4.28
CA ASN A 49 28.71 4.11 -5.19
C ASN A 49 27.70 3.01 -5.56
N ILE A 50 27.02 3.16 -6.70
CA ILE A 50 25.97 2.24 -7.13
C ILE A 50 26.46 0.80 -7.35
N TYR A 51 27.76 0.60 -7.59
CA TYR A 51 28.34 -0.72 -7.81
C TYR A 51 28.35 -1.60 -6.54
N MET A 52 28.17 -1.02 -5.36
CA MET A 52 28.04 -1.77 -4.09
C MET A 52 26.71 -2.51 -3.97
N LEU A 53 25.71 -2.18 -4.78
CA LEU A 53 24.37 -2.78 -4.70
C LEU A 53 24.20 -4.01 -5.59
N VAL A 54 24.98 -4.06 -6.66
CA VAL A 54 24.94 -5.15 -7.64
C VAL A 54 25.91 -6.26 -7.25
N SER A 55 26.94 -5.93 -6.48
CA SER A 55 27.95 -6.90 -6.02
C SER A 55 27.45 -7.56 -4.74
N PRO A 56 27.24 -8.89 -4.71
CA PRO A 56 26.78 -9.56 -3.52
C PRO A 56 27.87 -9.58 -2.45
N ILE A 57 27.44 -9.60 -1.19
CA ILE A 57 28.29 -9.55 0.00
C ILE A 57 28.19 -10.88 0.74
N ASN A 58 29.32 -11.47 1.10
CA ASN A 58 29.35 -12.68 1.92
C ASN A 58 29.11 -12.40 3.41
N SER A 59 28.96 -13.43 4.24
CA SER A 59 28.74 -13.26 5.69
C SER A 59 29.86 -12.55 6.46
N LYS A 60 30.99 -12.26 5.82
CA LYS A 60 32.11 -11.47 6.38
C LYS A 60 32.15 -10.03 5.87
N ASN A 61 31.06 -9.55 5.27
CA ASN A 61 30.94 -8.23 4.68
C ASN A 61 31.94 -7.97 3.54
N LYS A 62 32.38 -9.01 2.82
CA LYS A 62 33.26 -8.87 1.66
C LYS A 62 32.50 -9.00 0.34
N PHE A 63 32.88 -8.20 -0.64
CA PHE A 63 32.30 -8.21 -2.00
C PHE A 63 32.85 -9.37 -2.84
N CYS A 64 31.94 -10.24 -3.30
CA CYS A 64 32.25 -11.27 -4.28
C CYS A 64 32.71 -10.62 -5.59
N GLY A 65 33.84 -11.09 -6.15
CA GLY A 65 34.39 -10.61 -7.42
C GLY A 65 35.18 -9.29 -7.35
N LYS A 66 35.42 -8.74 -6.15
CA LYS A 66 36.15 -7.47 -5.97
C LYS A 66 37.17 -7.46 -4.83
N ASP A 67 36.80 -7.95 -3.66
CA ASP A 67 37.67 -7.84 -2.49
C ASP A 67 38.89 -8.76 -2.61
N PRO A 68 40.02 -8.41 -1.96
CA PRO A 68 41.22 -9.22 -1.97
C PRO A 68 40.97 -10.67 -1.56
N GLY A 69 41.28 -11.60 -2.47
CA GLY A 69 41.06 -13.05 -2.32
C GLY A 69 39.68 -13.55 -2.78
N LEU A 70 38.84 -12.68 -3.35
CA LEU A 70 37.51 -12.99 -3.90
C LEU A 70 37.34 -12.56 -5.36
N GLU A 71 38.40 -12.11 -6.02
CA GLU A 71 38.36 -11.52 -7.36
C GLU A 71 37.78 -12.48 -8.42
N ASN A 72 38.06 -13.78 -8.27
CA ASN A 72 37.55 -14.83 -9.17
C ASN A 72 36.20 -15.40 -8.74
N LYS A 73 35.76 -15.13 -7.50
CA LYS A 73 34.54 -15.68 -6.89
C LYS A 73 33.38 -14.72 -7.05
N LYS A 74 32.72 -14.77 -8.21
CA LYS A 74 31.72 -13.77 -8.63
C LYS A 74 30.30 -14.04 -8.14
N TYR A 75 29.96 -15.27 -7.77
CA TYR A 75 28.59 -15.65 -7.40
C TYR A 75 28.44 -15.85 -5.90
N LEU A 76 27.27 -15.56 -5.34
CA LEU A 76 26.94 -15.81 -3.94
C LEU A 76 26.07 -17.07 -3.81
N ASN A 77 26.47 -17.97 -2.92
CA ASN A 77 25.73 -19.19 -2.59
C ASN A 77 25.27 -19.18 -1.12
N TYR A 78 24.03 -19.60 -0.87
CA TYR A 78 23.49 -19.79 0.47
C TYR A 78 23.82 -21.19 0.99
N LEU A 79 24.30 -21.29 2.24
CA LEU A 79 24.66 -22.59 2.83
C LEU A 79 23.44 -23.41 3.26
N ASP A 80 22.34 -22.75 3.66
CA ASP A 80 21.07 -23.40 3.97
C ASP A 80 19.87 -22.55 3.52
N VAL A 81 19.29 -22.90 2.36
CA VAL A 81 18.12 -22.22 1.80
C VAL A 81 16.81 -22.53 2.55
N THR A 82 16.78 -23.58 3.38
CA THR A 82 15.57 -23.93 4.15
C THR A 82 15.28 -22.91 5.25
N GLU A 83 16.31 -22.30 5.82
CA GLU A 83 16.14 -21.20 6.79
C GLU A 83 15.44 -20.00 6.17
N CYS A 84 15.66 -19.76 4.88
CA CYS A 84 15.01 -18.68 4.13
C CYS A 84 13.51 -18.93 3.89
N LEU A 85 13.05 -20.19 4.00
CA LEU A 85 11.67 -20.62 3.78
C LEU A 85 10.92 -20.89 5.09
N SER A 86 11.59 -20.76 6.24
CA SER A 86 10.95 -20.85 7.54
C SER A 86 9.84 -19.79 7.68
N SER A 87 8.72 -20.18 8.30
CA SER A 87 7.39 -19.55 8.19
C SER A 87 7.24 -18.13 8.77
N ASP A 88 8.33 -17.44 9.07
CA ASP A 88 8.27 -16.08 9.57
C ASP A 88 8.26 -15.10 8.39
N PHE A 89 7.14 -14.38 8.21
CA PHE A 89 6.98 -13.31 7.21
C PHE A 89 8.12 -12.26 7.25
N LEU A 90 8.86 -12.20 8.37
CA LEU A 90 10.01 -11.32 8.58
C LEU A 90 11.27 -11.73 7.80
N THR A 91 11.49 -13.03 7.53
CA THR A 91 12.70 -13.55 6.87
C THR A 91 12.79 -13.12 5.40
N SER A 92 11.64 -12.95 4.73
CA SER A 92 11.56 -12.49 3.34
C SER A 92 11.85 -10.98 3.16
N VAL A 93 11.74 -10.20 4.24
CA VAL A 93 11.84 -8.72 4.20
C VAL A 93 13.16 -8.20 4.78
N LEU A 94 13.76 -8.91 5.75
CA LEU A 94 14.96 -8.48 6.46
C LEU A 94 16.25 -9.19 6.03
N GLY A 95 16.16 -10.13 5.08
CA GLY A 95 17.28 -10.96 4.63
C GLY A 95 17.29 -12.33 5.29
N CYS A 96 17.81 -13.32 4.57
CA CYS A 96 17.91 -14.69 5.07
C CYS A 96 19.05 -14.80 6.11
N GLY A 97 18.77 -15.41 7.26
CA GLY A 97 19.70 -15.55 8.38
C GLY A 97 20.82 -16.58 8.18
N THR A 98 20.85 -17.26 7.03
CA THR A 98 21.86 -18.28 6.74
C THR A 98 23.19 -17.67 6.29
N SER A 99 24.28 -18.39 6.53
CA SER A 99 25.60 -18.02 6.02
C SER A 99 25.64 -18.02 4.49
N THR A 100 26.34 -17.04 3.92
CA THR A 100 26.54 -16.85 2.49
C THR A 100 28.03 -16.83 2.16
N VAL A 101 28.40 -17.46 1.04
CA VAL A 101 29.79 -17.66 0.62
C VAL A 101 29.93 -17.30 -0.86
N CYS A 102 31.05 -16.67 -1.23
CA CYS A 102 31.36 -16.41 -2.62
C CYS A 102 31.93 -17.67 -3.31
N VAL A 103 31.41 -18.01 -4.48
CA VAL A 103 31.83 -19.14 -5.31
C VAL A 103 32.21 -18.66 -6.72
N GLU A 104 33.12 -19.38 -7.37
CA GLU A 104 33.56 -19.07 -8.75
C GLU A 104 32.50 -19.48 -9.76
N GLU A 105 31.91 -20.66 -9.57
CA GLU A 105 30.83 -21.21 -10.38
C GLU A 105 29.72 -21.77 -9.48
N CYS A 106 28.48 -21.73 -9.96
CA CYS A 106 27.36 -22.29 -9.23
C CYS A 106 27.40 -23.83 -9.29
N PRO A 107 26.98 -24.54 -8.22
CA PRO A 107 27.07 -25.98 -8.18
C PRO A 107 26.25 -26.69 -9.27
N GLU A 108 26.90 -27.58 -10.03
CA GLU A 108 26.26 -28.35 -11.10
C GLU A 108 25.62 -29.68 -10.65
N LYS A 109 25.75 -30.05 -9.37
CA LYS A 109 25.26 -31.32 -8.84
C LYS A 109 24.58 -31.15 -7.50
N THR A 110 23.56 -31.97 -7.27
CA THR A 110 22.89 -32.07 -5.97
C THR A 110 23.61 -33.07 -5.09
N VAL A 111 24.10 -32.64 -3.91
CA VAL A 111 24.82 -33.50 -2.97
C VAL A 111 24.36 -33.23 -1.55
N PHE A 112 23.84 -34.25 -0.86
CA PHE A 112 23.46 -34.17 0.56
C PHE A 112 24.64 -34.55 1.45
N LEU A 113 25.62 -33.65 1.56
CA LEU A 113 26.92 -33.87 2.21
C LEU A 113 26.78 -34.44 3.62
N GLU A 114 25.96 -33.83 4.48
CA GLU A 114 25.75 -34.27 5.86
C GLU A 114 25.17 -35.69 5.95
N THR A 115 24.19 -36.00 5.09
CA THR A 115 23.52 -37.31 5.07
C THR A 115 24.46 -38.42 4.60
N ILE A 116 25.31 -38.12 3.60
CA ILE A 116 26.27 -39.10 3.07
C ILE A 116 27.40 -39.32 4.07
N LEU A 117 27.97 -38.27 4.65
CA LEU A 117 29.09 -38.37 5.59
C LEU A 117 28.71 -39.05 6.91
N LYS A 118 27.49 -38.85 7.41
CA LYS A 118 26.98 -39.58 8.59
C LYS A 118 26.83 -41.08 8.36
N LYS A 119 26.65 -41.51 7.10
CA LYS A 119 26.49 -42.93 6.73
C LYS A 119 27.78 -43.60 6.28
N SER A 120 28.60 -42.86 5.55
CA SER A 120 29.81 -43.33 4.87
C SER A 120 30.92 -42.28 4.98
N PRO A 121 31.58 -42.16 6.15
CA PRO A 121 32.67 -41.20 6.34
C PRO A 121 33.88 -41.47 5.42
N GLU A 122 34.05 -42.69 4.94
CA GLU A 122 35.10 -43.11 3.98
C GLU A 122 34.98 -42.45 2.61
N LYS A 123 33.80 -41.93 2.24
CA LYS A 123 33.57 -41.23 0.95
C LYS A 123 33.96 -39.76 1.00
N PHE A 124 34.55 -39.29 2.09
CA PHE A 124 34.88 -37.88 2.28
C PHE A 124 35.82 -37.35 1.18
N ASP A 125 36.82 -38.13 0.77
CA ASP A 125 37.77 -37.69 -0.27
C ASP A 125 37.09 -37.47 -1.63
N GLU A 126 36.05 -38.24 -1.96
CA GLU A 126 35.25 -38.07 -3.19
C GLU A 126 34.34 -36.83 -3.11
N LEU A 127 33.96 -36.41 -1.90
CA LEU A 127 32.99 -35.33 -1.66
C LEU A 127 33.65 -33.95 -1.50
N LYS A 128 34.97 -33.89 -1.27
CA LYS A 128 35.72 -32.63 -1.08
C LYS A 128 35.49 -31.61 -2.19
N SER A 129 35.42 -32.06 -3.46
CA SER A 129 35.23 -31.16 -4.60
C SER A 129 33.83 -30.56 -4.70
N ALA A 130 32.83 -31.16 -4.06
CA ALA A 130 31.46 -30.67 -4.04
C ALA A 130 31.13 -29.81 -2.81
N MET A 131 32.05 -29.71 -1.84
CA MET A 131 31.83 -28.94 -0.62
C MET A 131 31.88 -27.43 -0.89
N VAL A 132 30.87 -26.71 -0.41
CA VAL A 132 30.85 -25.25 -0.39
C VAL A 132 31.05 -24.78 1.05
N CYS A 133 32.18 -24.15 1.32
CA CYS A 133 32.61 -23.68 2.64
C CYS A 133 33.12 -22.25 2.57
N ARG A 134 33.08 -21.55 3.71
CA ARG A 134 33.65 -20.21 3.87
C ARG A 134 35.14 -20.18 3.49
N GLU A 135 35.62 -19.04 3.04
CA GLU A 135 36.94 -18.89 2.40
C GLU A 135 38.13 -19.05 3.35
N ASP A 136 37.91 -18.95 4.66
CA ASP A 136 38.90 -19.22 5.71
C ASP A 136 39.10 -20.73 5.98
N ILE A 137 38.25 -21.59 5.43
CA ILE A 137 38.31 -23.03 5.66
C ILE A 137 39.08 -23.70 4.53
N LYS A 138 40.19 -24.37 4.87
CA LYS A 138 40.97 -25.17 3.93
C LYS A 138 40.36 -26.57 3.81
N ILE A 139 39.56 -26.79 2.76
CA ILE A 139 38.85 -28.06 2.50
C ILE A 139 39.83 -29.26 2.41
N GLN A 140 41.02 -29.05 1.85
CA GLN A 140 42.00 -30.13 1.63
C GLN A 140 42.58 -30.72 2.92
N THR A 141 42.60 -29.96 4.02
CA THR A 141 43.19 -30.39 5.30
C THR A 141 42.16 -30.94 6.28
N LEU A 142 40.88 -30.90 5.92
CA LEU A 142 39.79 -31.37 6.79
C LEU A 142 39.75 -32.90 6.80
N ASN A 143 39.21 -33.45 7.89
CA ASN A 143 38.70 -34.81 7.95
C ASN A 143 37.16 -34.83 7.97
N ALA A 144 36.56 -36.00 7.80
CA ALA A 144 35.10 -36.15 7.72
C ALA A 144 34.36 -35.61 8.98
N GLN A 145 34.96 -35.77 10.16
CA GLN A 145 34.35 -35.34 11.43
C GLN A 145 34.42 -33.81 11.62
N GLN A 146 35.55 -33.19 11.27
CA GLN A 146 35.70 -31.74 11.25
C GLN A 146 34.78 -31.11 10.21
N ALA A 147 34.60 -31.74 9.06
CA ALA A 147 33.64 -31.29 8.05
C ALA A 147 32.21 -31.28 8.61
N LEU A 148 31.80 -32.31 9.36
CA LEU A 148 30.51 -32.35 10.06
C LEU A 148 30.37 -31.22 11.09
N GLU A 149 31.39 -30.97 11.92
CA GLU A 149 31.37 -29.84 12.87
C GLU A 149 31.25 -28.48 12.17
N HIS A 150 31.90 -28.30 11.02
CA HIS A 150 31.82 -27.06 10.24
C HIS A 150 30.44 -26.87 9.59
N MET A 151 29.76 -27.96 9.23
CA MET A 151 28.37 -27.93 8.76
C MET A 151 27.41 -27.59 9.91
N ASP A 152 27.63 -28.13 11.11
CA ASP A 152 26.82 -27.81 12.30
C ASP A 152 26.99 -26.35 12.77
N LYS A 153 28.14 -25.73 12.49
CA LYS A 153 28.42 -24.31 12.77
C LYS A 153 27.98 -23.36 11.65
N ASP A 154 27.29 -23.86 10.63
CA ASP A 154 26.87 -23.12 9.42
C ASP A 154 28.04 -22.37 8.74
N THR A 155 29.22 -22.99 8.73
CA THR A 155 30.41 -22.49 8.03
C THR A 155 30.68 -23.25 6.72
N CYS A 156 30.09 -24.43 6.57
CA CYS A 156 30.01 -25.22 5.35
C CYS A 156 28.55 -25.63 5.07
N ALA A 157 28.20 -25.83 3.81
CA ALA A 157 26.85 -26.23 3.41
C ALA A 157 26.58 -27.69 3.82
N LYS A 158 25.43 -27.95 4.46
CA LYS A 158 24.95 -29.31 4.80
C LYS A 158 24.56 -30.10 3.56
N TYR A 159 24.12 -29.40 2.54
CA TYR A 159 23.77 -29.91 1.23
C TYR A 159 24.07 -28.86 0.17
N VAL A 160 24.26 -29.31 -1.05
CA VAL A 160 24.49 -28.46 -2.22
C VAL A 160 23.44 -28.82 -3.25
N LEU A 161 22.75 -27.82 -3.81
CA LEU A 161 21.71 -28.02 -4.80
C LEU A 161 22.25 -27.70 -6.19
N HIS A 162 21.88 -28.48 -7.20
CA HIS A 162 22.09 -28.10 -8.58
C HIS A 162 21.47 -26.71 -8.84
N SER A 163 22.31 -25.76 -9.23
CA SER A 163 21.98 -24.35 -9.32
C SER A 163 22.46 -23.73 -10.63
N LYS A 164 21.78 -22.68 -11.08
CA LYS A 164 22.19 -21.85 -12.22
C LYS A 164 22.58 -20.44 -11.71
N PRO A 165 23.51 -19.75 -12.39
CA PRO A 165 23.85 -18.37 -12.06
C PRO A 165 22.76 -17.40 -12.53
N GLY A 166 22.36 -16.47 -11.67
CA GLY A 166 21.42 -15.38 -12.00
C GLY A 166 21.71 -14.13 -11.20
N MET A 167 21.99 -13.01 -11.87
CA MET A 167 22.33 -11.71 -11.24
C MET A 167 23.34 -11.84 -10.06
N TYR A 168 24.45 -12.56 -10.27
CA TYR A 168 25.50 -12.83 -9.26
C TYR A 168 25.08 -13.73 -8.08
N LEU A 169 23.93 -14.41 -8.17
CA LEU A 169 23.42 -15.35 -7.18
C LEU A 169 23.32 -16.75 -7.78
N CYS A 170 23.51 -17.80 -6.97
CA CYS A 170 23.17 -19.16 -7.37
C CYS A 170 21.71 -19.48 -6.99
N TYR A 171 20.88 -19.80 -7.99
CA TYR A 171 19.48 -20.21 -7.78
C TYR A 171 19.25 -21.66 -8.16
N THR A 172 18.43 -22.37 -7.38
CA THR A 172 18.07 -23.77 -7.62
C THR A 172 17.45 -23.95 -9.00
N ASN A 173 17.97 -24.91 -9.78
CA ASN A 173 17.48 -25.20 -11.12
C ASN A 173 16.23 -26.11 -11.07
N PHE A 174 15.04 -25.51 -10.99
CA PHE A 174 13.78 -26.27 -10.91
C PHE A 174 13.50 -27.17 -12.13
N GLU A 175 14.01 -26.82 -13.31
CA GLU A 175 13.83 -27.60 -14.53
C GLU A 175 14.56 -28.94 -14.43
N TYR A 176 15.80 -28.93 -13.92
CA TYR A 176 16.58 -30.15 -13.66
C TYR A 176 15.86 -31.11 -12.70
N TYR A 177 15.27 -30.62 -11.61
CA TYR A 177 14.56 -31.47 -10.65
C TYR A 177 13.24 -32.03 -11.17
N LYS A 178 12.60 -31.38 -12.16
CA LYS A 178 11.43 -31.94 -12.84
C LYS A 178 11.77 -33.26 -13.55
N GLU A 179 12.97 -33.33 -14.12
CA GLU A 179 13.49 -34.50 -14.84
C GLU A 179 14.13 -35.55 -13.90
N HIS A 180 14.43 -35.18 -12.65
CA HIS A 180 15.09 -36.05 -11.64
C HIS A 180 14.17 -36.33 -10.44
N PRO A 181 13.18 -37.23 -10.56
CA PRO A 181 12.12 -37.42 -9.56
C PRO A 181 12.61 -37.93 -8.20
N LYS A 182 13.75 -38.64 -8.15
CA LYS A 182 14.35 -39.12 -6.89
C LYS A 182 14.86 -37.97 -6.03
N GLU A 183 15.62 -37.05 -6.64
CA GLU A 183 16.14 -35.86 -5.97
C GLU A 183 15.01 -34.88 -5.63
N ASN A 184 14.06 -34.71 -6.54
CA ASN A 184 12.86 -33.89 -6.30
C ASN A 184 12.07 -34.36 -5.08
N ASN A 185 11.85 -35.68 -4.92
CA ASN A 185 11.16 -36.22 -3.75
C ASN A 185 11.93 -36.02 -2.44
N GLN A 186 13.27 -36.04 -2.46
CA GLN A 186 14.09 -35.73 -1.29
C GLN A 186 13.98 -34.26 -0.91
N ILE A 187 14.00 -33.38 -1.91
CA ILE A 187 13.85 -31.93 -1.75
C ILE A 187 12.45 -31.56 -1.25
N ILE A 188 11.39 -32.16 -1.80
CA ILE A 188 10.00 -31.96 -1.36
C ILE A 188 9.83 -32.36 0.11
N LYS A 189 10.45 -33.47 0.53
CA LYS A 189 10.47 -33.90 1.94
C LYS A 189 11.26 -32.95 2.82
N MET A 190 12.42 -32.48 2.36
CA MET A 190 13.26 -31.49 3.06
C MET A 190 12.52 -30.16 3.26
N PHE A 191 11.78 -29.69 2.25
CA PHE A 191 10.97 -28.47 2.33
C PHE A 191 9.60 -28.65 3.00
N GLY A 192 9.25 -29.87 3.44
CA GLY A 192 7.98 -30.13 4.14
C GLY A 192 6.72 -29.92 3.30
N LEU A 193 6.83 -29.94 1.96
CA LEU A 193 5.73 -29.69 1.03
C LEU A 193 4.91 -30.99 0.80
N GLY A 194 4.25 -31.50 1.84
CA GLY A 194 3.39 -32.70 1.79
C GLY A 194 1.92 -32.42 1.39
N PRO A 195 1.13 -33.46 1.05
CA PRO A 195 -0.25 -33.30 0.58
C PRO A 195 -1.20 -32.74 1.65
N THR A 196 -1.94 -31.72 1.24
CA THR A 196 -2.52 -30.62 2.01
C THR A 196 -3.98 -30.80 2.42
N TYR A 197 -4.56 -32.02 2.42
CA TYR A 197 -6.02 -32.18 2.66
C TYR A 197 -6.49 -31.67 4.03
N LYS A 198 -5.64 -31.75 5.07
CA LYS A 198 -5.92 -31.15 6.40
C LYS A 198 -5.95 -29.62 6.35
N ILE A 199 -5.04 -29.02 5.57
CA ILE A 199 -4.95 -27.57 5.35
C ILE A 199 -6.16 -27.09 4.55
N TRP A 200 -6.53 -27.80 3.47
CA TRP A 200 -7.71 -27.49 2.67
C TRP A 200 -9.01 -27.57 3.48
N ARG A 201 -9.15 -28.57 4.36
CA ARG A 201 -10.30 -28.66 5.28
C ARG A 201 -10.34 -27.50 6.26
N ALA A 202 -9.21 -27.09 6.83
CA ALA A 202 -9.13 -25.94 7.74
C ALA A 202 -9.51 -24.63 7.03
N ILE A 203 -9.03 -24.43 5.79
CA ILE A 203 -9.39 -23.28 4.95
C ILE A 203 -10.89 -23.26 4.68
N LEU A 204 -11.48 -24.41 4.31
CA LEU A 204 -12.92 -24.52 4.05
C LEU A 204 -13.76 -24.15 5.28
N ILE A 205 -13.43 -24.71 6.45
CA ILE A 205 -14.12 -24.40 7.71
C ILE A 205 -14.00 -22.90 8.02
N ALA A 206 -12.80 -22.33 7.88
CA ALA A 206 -12.57 -20.90 8.11
C ALA A 206 -13.41 -20.03 7.15
N LEU A 207 -13.43 -20.36 5.85
CA LEU A 207 -14.23 -19.65 4.85
C LEU A 207 -15.73 -19.75 5.14
N SER A 208 -16.24 -20.91 5.57
CA SER A 208 -17.64 -21.08 5.96
C SER A 208 -18.02 -20.23 7.18
N ILE A 209 -17.15 -20.18 8.21
CA ILE A 209 -17.35 -19.33 9.39
C ILE A 209 -17.37 -17.85 8.99
N VAL A 210 -16.40 -17.41 8.17
CA VAL A 210 -16.34 -16.04 7.66
C VAL A 210 -17.61 -15.69 6.88
N PHE A 211 -18.07 -16.58 5.99
CA PHE A 211 -19.30 -16.37 5.24
C PHE A 211 -20.53 -16.24 6.15
N ALA A 212 -20.67 -17.10 7.17
CA ALA A 212 -21.75 -17.02 8.14
C ALA A 212 -21.73 -15.70 8.93
N ILE A 213 -20.56 -15.23 9.35
CA ILE A 213 -20.40 -13.92 10.02
C ILE A 213 -20.81 -12.79 9.08
N LEU A 214 -20.35 -12.79 7.82
CA LEU A 214 -20.73 -11.77 6.83
C LEU A 214 -22.24 -11.75 6.60
N LEU A 215 -22.88 -12.92 6.51
CA LEU A 215 -24.33 -13.04 6.36
C LEU A 215 -25.07 -12.45 7.57
N LEU A 216 -24.65 -12.79 8.80
CA LEU A 216 -25.25 -12.27 10.03
C LEU A 216 -25.12 -10.74 10.12
N VAL A 217 -23.97 -10.19 9.74
CA VAL A 217 -23.74 -8.74 9.69
C VAL A 217 -24.70 -8.07 8.69
N ILE A 218 -24.91 -8.65 7.51
CA ILE A 218 -25.86 -8.14 6.51
C ILE A 218 -27.28 -8.13 7.07
N LEU A 219 -27.72 -9.22 7.71
CA LEU A 219 -29.06 -9.34 8.28
C LEU A 219 -29.29 -8.30 9.40
N PHE A 220 -28.32 -8.13 10.29
CA PHE A 220 -28.40 -7.17 11.40
C PHE A 220 -28.40 -5.71 10.93
N LEU A 221 -27.60 -5.38 9.92
CA LEU A 221 -27.45 -4.01 9.41
C LEU A 221 -28.48 -3.63 8.34
N ARG A 222 -29.47 -4.49 8.04
CA ARG A 222 -30.43 -4.31 6.93
C ARG A 222 -31.07 -2.92 6.85
N SER A 223 -31.47 -2.34 7.98
CA SER A 223 -32.13 -1.02 8.03
C SER A 223 -31.16 0.12 7.73
N ARG A 224 -29.90 -0.04 8.09
CA ARG A 224 -28.81 0.93 7.85
C ARG A 224 -28.27 0.82 6.43
N ILE A 225 -28.22 -0.41 5.90
CA ILE A 225 -27.85 -0.69 4.50
C ILE A 225 -28.76 0.07 3.54
N VAL A 226 -30.06 0.20 3.82
CA VAL A 226 -30.98 0.98 2.95
C VAL A 226 -30.54 2.46 2.85
N ILE A 227 -30.14 3.07 3.96
CA ILE A 227 -29.66 4.47 3.97
C ILE A 227 -28.31 4.57 3.25
N ALA A 228 -27.39 3.64 3.53
CA ALA A 228 -26.09 3.60 2.86
C ALA A 228 -26.25 3.41 1.34
N ILE A 229 -27.14 2.53 0.88
CA ILE A 229 -27.46 2.34 -0.54
C ILE A 229 -28.00 3.63 -1.15
N ALA A 230 -28.84 4.39 -0.44
CA ALA A 230 -29.33 5.67 -0.94
C ALA A 230 -28.18 6.67 -1.18
N LEU A 231 -27.22 6.74 -0.26
CA LEU A 231 -26.04 7.60 -0.40
C LEU A 231 -25.06 7.09 -1.46
N ILE A 232 -24.81 5.78 -1.52
CA ILE A 232 -24.01 5.16 -2.59
C ILE A 232 -24.64 5.45 -3.95
N ARG A 233 -25.97 5.40 -4.06
CA ARG A 233 -26.70 5.73 -5.28
C ARG A 233 -26.53 7.21 -5.65
N GLU A 234 -26.60 8.12 -4.70
CA GLU A 234 -26.33 9.54 -4.97
C GLU A 234 -24.86 9.80 -5.33
N GLY A 235 -23.91 9.15 -4.64
CA GLY A 235 -22.49 9.17 -4.99
C GLY A 235 -22.23 8.65 -6.40
N SER A 236 -22.89 7.55 -6.78
CA SER A 236 -22.81 6.97 -8.12
C SER A 236 -23.34 7.93 -9.18
N LYS A 237 -24.42 8.68 -8.91
CA LYS A 237 -24.91 9.73 -9.81
C LYS A 237 -23.90 10.86 -9.97
N ALA A 238 -23.22 11.25 -8.90
CA ALA A 238 -22.19 12.29 -8.95
C ALA A 238 -20.97 11.84 -9.77
N VAL A 239 -20.45 10.64 -9.52
CA VAL A 239 -19.33 10.04 -10.26
C VAL A 239 -19.68 9.84 -11.75
N THR A 240 -20.88 9.35 -12.05
CA THR A 240 -21.32 9.13 -13.44
C THR A 240 -21.64 10.43 -14.19
N ALA A 241 -22.07 11.48 -13.49
CA ALA A 241 -22.20 12.82 -14.07
C ALA A 241 -20.84 13.42 -14.44
N ILE A 242 -19.78 13.07 -13.71
CA ILE A 242 -18.42 13.60 -13.92
C ILE A 242 -17.47 12.43 -14.17
N LYS A 243 -17.66 11.71 -15.30
CA LYS A 243 -16.97 10.45 -15.63
C LYS A 243 -15.43 10.52 -15.54
N SER A 244 -14.85 11.70 -15.80
CA SER A 244 -13.41 11.92 -15.70
C SER A 244 -12.84 11.67 -14.29
N THR A 245 -13.67 11.76 -13.23
CA THR A 245 -13.26 11.47 -11.84
C THR A 245 -12.76 10.05 -11.65
N VAL A 246 -13.27 9.09 -12.43
CA VAL A 246 -12.90 7.66 -12.34
C VAL A 246 -11.45 7.43 -12.78
N PHE A 247 -10.94 8.23 -13.71
CA PHE A 247 -9.57 8.11 -14.22
C PHE A 247 -8.55 8.92 -13.42
N LEU A 248 -9.00 9.88 -12.60
CA LEU A 248 -8.12 10.73 -11.80
C LEU A 248 -7.10 9.93 -10.96
N PRO A 249 -7.45 8.84 -10.25
CA PRO A 249 -6.50 8.12 -9.38
C PRO A 249 -5.25 7.53 -10.08
N ILE A 250 -5.28 7.34 -11.40
CA ILE A 250 -4.13 6.81 -12.16
C ILE A 250 -2.94 7.77 -12.06
N PHE A 251 -3.20 9.08 -12.13
CA PHE A 251 -2.13 10.07 -12.08
C PHE A 251 -1.47 10.15 -10.69
N PRO A 252 -2.20 10.30 -9.57
CA PRO A 252 -1.63 10.21 -8.22
C PRO A 252 -0.92 8.87 -7.96
N LEU A 253 -1.44 7.75 -8.48
CA LEU A 253 -0.77 6.44 -8.36
C LEU A 253 0.61 6.47 -9.04
N MET A 254 0.68 6.96 -10.27
CA MET A 254 1.95 7.11 -11.00
C MET A 254 2.94 8.01 -10.23
N VAL A 255 2.48 9.15 -9.71
CA VAL A 255 3.31 10.05 -8.89
C VAL A 255 3.77 9.35 -7.61
N GLN A 256 2.92 8.57 -6.94
CA GLN A 256 3.31 7.80 -5.76
C GLN A 256 4.35 6.72 -6.08
N CYS A 257 4.22 6.01 -7.21
CA CYS A 257 5.24 5.06 -7.67
C CYS A 257 6.59 5.75 -7.94
N LEU A 258 6.58 6.93 -8.57
CA LEU A 258 7.78 7.73 -8.78
C LEU A 258 8.42 8.19 -7.47
N VAL A 259 7.62 8.61 -6.49
CA VAL A 259 8.10 8.98 -5.15
C VAL A 259 8.74 7.79 -4.45
N VAL A 260 8.11 6.60 -4.51
CA VAL A 260 8.69 5.36 -3.95
C VAL A 260 10.03 5.06 -4.62
N ALA A 261 10.08 5.07 -5.95
CA ALA A 261 11.31 4.80 -6.70
C ALA A 261 12.42 5.80 -6.34
N TYR A 262 12.10 7.10 -6.32
CA TYR A 262 13.03 8.17 -5.95
C TYR A 262 13.57 8.00 -4.52
N THR A 263 12.70 7.73 -3.54
CA THR A 263 13.11 7.48 -2.15
C THR A 263 14.01 6.26 -2.04
N VAL A 264 13.67 5.16 -2.71
CA VAL A 264 14.48 3.93 -2.70
C VAL A 264 15.84 4.21 -3.29
N LEU A 265 15.92 4.87 -4.45
CA LEU A 265 17.19 5.24 -5.09
C LEU A 265 18.08 6.09 -4.18
N ILE A 266 17.53 7.11 -3.52
CA ILE A 266 18.29 7.94 -2.56
C ILE A 266 18.74 7.12 -1.36
N PHE A 267 17.84 6.32 -0.78
CA PHE A 267 18.17 5.51 0.40
C PHE A 267 19.32 4.55 0.08
N VAL A 268 19.22 3.90 -1.06
CA VAL A 268 20.22 3.03 -1.65
C VAL A 268 21.54 3.77 -1.82
N ALA A 269 21.55 4.91 -2.50
CA ALA A 269 22.76 5.71 -2.70
C ALA A 269 23.39 6.16 -1.37
N LEU A 270 22.58 6.59 -0.40
CA LEU A 270 23.04 6.96 0.94
C LEU A 270 23.66 5.78 1.71
N VAL A 271 23.21 4.54 1.51
CA VAL A 271 23.82 3.38 2.18
C VAL A 271 25.23 3.08 1.63
N THR A 272 25.49 3.44 0.38
CA THR A 272 26.77 3.18 -0.30
C THR A 272 27.85 4.23 -0.08
N ILE A 273 27.59 5.25 0.76
CA ILE A 273 28.59 6.27 1.08
C ILE A 273 29.55 5.69 2.14
N GLU A 274 30.80 5.43 1.75
CA GLU A 274 31.84 4.83 2.62
C GLU A 274 32.61 5.84 3.49
N ASP A 275 32.24 7.12 3.46
CA ASP A 275 32.97 8.17 4.15
C ASP A 275 32.84 8.06 5.69
N SER A 276 33.95 7.74 6.37
CA SER A 276 34.02 7.50 7.81
C SER A 276 33.73 8.74 8.66
N GLU A 277 33.97 9.96 8.14
CA GLU A 277 33.70 11.20 8.88
C GLU A 277 32.20 11.56 8.87
N ILE A 278 31.44 11.10 7.87
CA ILE A 278 30.04 11.48 7.63
C ILE A 278 29.05 10.47 8.25
N GLN A 279 29.54 9.39 8.88
CA GLN A 279 28.72 8.30 9.47
C GLN A 279 27.60 8.81 10.41
N SER A 280 27.88 9.82 11.24
CA SER A 280 26.89 10.43 12.15
C SER A 280 25.86 11.28 11.37
N GLY A 281 26.30 12.05 10.38
CA GLY A 281 25.47 12.85 9.48
C GLY A 281 24.52 11.99 8.62
N LEU A 282 24.98 10.81 8.20
CA LEU A 282 24.27 9.93 7.28
C LEU A 282 22.93 9.43 7.84
N VAL A 283 22.81 9.29 9.16
CA VAL A 283 21.55 8.94 9.84
C VAL A 283 20.52 10.04 9.63
N TYR A 284 20.91 11.31 9.78
CA TYR A 284 20.02 12.45 9.57
C TYR A 284 19.58 12.56 8.10
N LEU A 285 20.48 12.30 7.15
CA LEU A 285 20.16 12.27 5.72
C LEU A 285 19.16 11.16 5.37
N LYS A 286 19.32 9.95 5.95
CA LYS A 286 18.38 8.84 5.80
C LYS A 286 17.00 9.17 6.39
N LEU A 287 16.96 9.81 7.56
CA LEU A 287 15.73 10.28 8.19
C LEU A 287 15.05 11.40 7.38
N ALA A 288 15.83 12.34 6.84
CA ALA A 288 15.31 13.40 5.97
C ALA A 288 14.70 12.82 4.68
N ASN A 289 15.33 11.82 4.07
CA ASN A 289 14.76 11.13 2.90
C ASN A 289 13.44 10.40 3.25
N LEU A 290 13.40 9.74 4.41
CA LEU A 290 12.18 9.09 4.89
C LEU A 290 11.06 10.10 5.19
N PHE A 291 11.41 11.29 5.69
CA PHE A 291 10.46 12.38 5.88
C PHE A 291 9.93 12.91 4.55
N GLY A 292 10.79 13.05 3.56
CA GLY A 292 10.38 13.41 2.20
C GLY A 292 9.42 12.40 1.58
N PHE A 293 9.66 11.11 1.80
CA PHE A 293 8.75 10.05 1.39
C PHE A 293 7.36 10.20 2.00
N TYR A 294 7.27 10.29 3.34
CA TYR A 294 5.98 10.37 4.03
C TYR A 294 5.24 11.67 3.71
N TRP A 295 5.94 12.82 3.71
CA TRP A 295 5.31 14.10 3.43
C TRP A 295 4.80 14.19 1.99
N THR A 296 5.62 13.82 1.00
CA THR A 296 5.20 13.87 -0.40
C THR A 296 4.06 12.89 -0.69
N ARG A 297 4.11 11.66 -0.14
CA ARG A 297 3.00 10.70 -0.27
C ARG A 297 1.71 11.24 0.34
N ALA A 298 1.76 11.80 1.56
CA ALA A 298 0.60 12.39 2.21
C ALA A 298 0.08 13.62 1.45
N PHE A 299 0.97 14.43 0.86
CA PHE A 299 0.63 15.58 0.05
C PHE A 299 -0.13 15.16 -1.22
N VAL A 300 0.39 14.18 -1.99
CA VAL A 300 -0.27 13.66 -3.19
C VAL A 300 -1.65 13.08 -2.87
N SER A 301 -1.78 12.35 -1.77
CA SER A 301 -3.08 11.87 -1.28
C SER A 301 -4.03 13.03 -0.96
N GLY A 302 -3.56 14.04 -0.21
CA GLY A 302 -4.37 15.20 0.16
C GLY A 302 -4.78 16.09 -1.02
N VAL A 303 -3.93 16.23 -2.04
CA VAL A 303 -4.28 16.92 -3.29
C VAL A 303 -5.44 16.20 -3.96
N THR A 304 -5.38 14.87 -4.01
CA THR A 304 -6.44 14.03 -4.60
C THR A 304 -7.75 14.18 -3.83
N ASP A 305 -7.70 14.11 -2.50
CA ASP A 305 -8.87 14.28 -1.63
C ASP A 305 -9.51 15.66 -1.80
N MET A 306 -8.70 16.73 -1.87
CA MET A 306 -9.18 18.09 -2.09
C MET A 306 -9.81 18.27 -3.48
N ILE A 307 -9.23 17.70 -4.54
CA ILE A 307 -9.80 17.76 -5.90
C ILE A 307 -11.18 17.09 -5.93
N PHE A 308 -11.31 15.88 -5.35
CA PHE A 308 -12.59 15.20 -5.28
C PHE A 308 -13.60 15.98 -4.42
N ALA A 309 -13.18 16.50 -3.27
CA ALA A 309 -14.01 17.32 -2.42
C ALA A 309 -14.56 18.56 -3.15
N CYS A 310 -13.70 19.32 -3.85
CA CYS A 310 -14.12 20.47 -4.67
C CYS A 310 -15.08 20.06 -5.79
N THR A 311 -14.85 18.92 -6.43
CA THR A 311 -15.65 18.45 -7.56
C THR A 311 -17.04 17.97 -7.11
N PHE A 312 -17.12 17.12 -6.08
CA PHE A 312 -18.39 16.55 -5.62
C PHE A 312 -19.21 17.53 -4.79
N SER A 313 -18.59 18.46 -4.05
CA SER A 313 -19.32 19.55 -3.40
C SER A 313 -19.96 20.48 -4.45
N MET A 314 -19.23 20.84 -5.52
CA MET A 314 -19.81 21.59 -6.63
C MET A 314 -21.01 20.87 -7.26
N TRP A 315 -20.89 19.56 -7.47
CA TRP A 315 -22.00 18.75 -7.96
C TRP A 315 -23.20 18.78 -7.03
N TYR A 316 -22.99 18.63 -5.72
CA TYR A 316 -24.06 18.62 -4.71
C TYR A 316 -24.86 19.92 -4.71
N TRP A 317 -24.16 21.04 -4.56
CA TRP A 317 -24.75 22.37 -4.38
C TRP A 317 -25.25 23.01 -5.68
N THR A 318 -25.13 22.33 -6.83
CA THR A 318 -25.77 22.75 -8.08
C THR A 318 -27.18 22.17 -8.13
N LEU A 319 -28.23 23.00 -8.03
CA LEU A 319 -29.63 22.52 -8.05
C LEU A 319 -29.98 21.81 -9.36
N ASN A 320 -29.74 22.50 -10.49
CA ASN A 320 -29.97 21.96 -11.82
C ASN A 320 -28.69 21.31 -12.34
N LYS A 321 -28.65 19.98 -12.37
CA LYS A 321 -27.45 19.23 -12.79
C LYS A 321 -27.02 19.47 -14.25
N LYS A 322 -27.88 20.12 -15.06
CA LYS A 322 -27.54 20.57 -16.43
C LYS A 322 -26.60 21.78 -16.43
N ASP A 323 -26.58 22.56 -15.35
CA ASP A 323 -25.78 23.79 -15.23
C ASP A 323 -24.34 23.49 -14.76
N LEU A 324 -23.97 22.21 -14.68
CA LEU A 324 -22.61 21.79 -14.36
C LEU A 324 -21.67 22.15 -15.51
N PRO A 325 -20.49 22.73 -15.22
CA PRO A 325 -19.52 23.03 -16.26
C PRO A 325 -19.05 21.73 -16.92
N PHE A 326 -18.91 21.75 -18.25
CA PHE A 326 -18.47 20.60 -19.05
C PHE A 326 -17.15 19.99 -18.51
N PHE A 327 -16.24 20.86 -18.02
CA PHE A 327 -14.99 20.48 -17.37
C PHE A 327 -15.05 20.60 -15.84
N SER A 328 -16.05 19.97 -15.19
CA SER A 328 -16.24 20.04 -13.73
C SER A 328 -15.02 19.57 -12.93
N LEU A 329 -14.36 18.48 -13.35
CA LEU A 329 -13.13 18.01 -12.71
C LEU A 329 -11.99 19.02 -12.85
N THR A 330 -11.80 19.59 -14.05
CA THR A 330 -10.76 20.59 -14.29
C THR A 330 -10.97 21.84 -13.44
N SER A 331 -12.23 22.23 -13.21
CA SER A 331 -12.55 23.30 -12.27
C SER A 331 -12.15 22.94 -10.83
N GLY A 332 -12.39 21.70 -10.40
CA GLY A 332 -11.92 21.19 -9.11
C GLY A 332 -10.39 21.22 -8.99
N ILE A 333 -9.68 20.74 -10.01
CA ILE A 333 -8.21 20.79 -10.10
C ILE A 333 -7.73 22.25 -10.00
N HIS A 334 -8.28 23.14 -10.83
CA HIS A 334 -7.90 24.54 -10.82
C HIS A 334 -8.09 25.17 -9.44
N LYS A 335 -9.22 24.93 -8.77
CA LYS A 335 -9.46 25.44 -7.41
C LYS A 335 -8.45 24.89 -6.39
N THR A 336 -8.15 23.60 -6.44
CA THR A 336 -7.16 22.99 -5.55
C THR A 336 -5.78 23.63 -5.75
N PHE A 337 -5.31 23.72 -6.99
CA PHE A 337 -3.98 24.26 -7.30
C PHE A 337 -3.89 25.78 -7.04
N ARG A 338 -4.95 26.54 -7.33
CA ARG A 338 -4.97 28.00 -7.19
C ARG A 338 -5.13 28.47 -5.75
N TYR A 339 -5.93 27.77 -4.95
CA TYR A 339 -6.36 28.26 -3.64
C TYR A 339 -5.95 27.36 -2.47
N HIS A 340 -5.86 26.04 -2.64
CA HIS A 340 -5.83 25.10 -1.51
C HIS A 340 -4.55 24.27 -1.36
N LEU A 341 -3.51 24.49 -2.17
CA LEU A 341 -2.24 23.75 -2.01
C LEU A 341 -1.58 23.97 -0.64
N GLY A 342 -1.68 25.18 -0.08
CA GLY A 342 -1.19 25.46 1.27
C GLY A 342 -1.89 24.63 2.34
N THR A 343 -3.22 24.55 2.24
CA THR A 343 -4.06 23.73 3.15
C THR A 343 -3.67 22.26 3.08
N VAL A 344 -3.43 21.74 1.87
CA VAL A 344 -2.97 20.37 1.67
C VAL A 344 -1.56 20.16 2.22
N ALA A 345 -0.66 21.14 2.05
CA ALA A 345 0.69 21.09 2.61
C ALA A 345 0.69 21.03 4.15
N VAL A 346 -0.14 21.85 4.81
CA VAL A 346 -0.30 21.83 6.28
C VAL A 346 -0.87 20.50 6.76
N GLY A 347 -1.97 20.04 6.14
CA GLY A 347 -2.58 18.76 6.53
C GLY A 347 -1.61 17.59 6.34
N SER A 348 -0.96 17.49 5.19
CA SER A 348 0.00 16.41 4.90
C SER A 348 1.23 16.43 5.82
N LEU A 349 1.69 17.60 6.27
CA LEU A 349 2.76 17.74 7.24
C LEU A 349 2.40 17.13 8.60
N ILE A 350 1.18 17.37 9.09
CA ILE A 350 0.71 16.81 10.37
C ILE A 350 0.73 15.27 10.31
N ILE A 351 0.28 14.68 9.20
CA ILE A 351 0.31 13.23 9.00
C ILE A 351 1.76 12.72 8.94
N SER A 352 2.64 13.38 8.20
CA SER A 352 4.02 12.90 8.01
C SER A 352 4.84 12.92 9.29
N ILE A 353 4.65 13.94 10.16
CA ILE A 353 5.28 14.02 11.48
C ILE A 353 4.90 12.79 12.32
N VAL A 354 3.61 12.46 12.40
CA VAL A 354 3.15 11.30 13.18
C VAL A 354 3.66 9.99 12.59
N GLN A 355 3.72 9.86 11.26
CA GLN A 355 4.25 8.67 10.60
C GLN A 355 5.72 8.44 10.92
N ILE A 356 6.53 9.50 11.01
CA ILE A 356 7.93 9.35 11.40
C ILE A 356 8.11 9.07 12.86
N ILE A 357 7.37 9.74 13.74
CA ILE A 357 7.42 9.43 15.17
C ILE A 357 7.07 7.95 15.38
N LYS A 358 6.01 7.46 14.72
CA LYS A 358 5.64 6.04 14.73
C LYS A 358 6.76 5.14 14.21
N PHE A 359 7.41 5.49 13.10
CA PHE A 359 8.54 4.73 12.57
C PHE A 359 9.71 4.67 13.56
N ILE A 360 10.12 5.81 14.12
CA ILE A 360 11.23 5.90 15.08
C ILE A 360 10.94 5.07 16.35
N VAL A 361 9.73 5.22 16.93
CA VAL A 361 9.30 4.45 18.11
C VAL A 361 9.36 2.95 17.82
N ASN A 362 8.91 2.52 16.64
CA ASN A 362 8.96 1.12 16.24
C ASN A 362 10.40 0.60 16.10
N GLN A 363 11.32 1.40 15.56
CA GLN A 363 12.72 1.01 15.37
C GLN A 363 13.52 0.95 16.69
N LEU A 364 13.35 1.95 17.57
CA LEU A 364 13.97 1.95 18.89
C LEU A 364 13.58 0.70 19.68
N SER A 365 12.30 0.32 19.60
CA SER A 365 11.77 -0.83 20.31
C SER A 365 12.37 -2.19 19.91
N LYS A 366 12.99 -2.27 18.71
CA LYS A 366 13.62 -3.48 18.14
C LYS A 366 15.12 -3.57 18.41
N LYS A 367 15.84 -2.44 18.41
CA LYS A 367 17.31 -2.41 18.34
C LYS A 367 18.01 -2.36 19.71
N THR A 368 17.32 -1.90 20.75
CA THR A 368 17.90 -1.75 22.09
C THR A 368 17.69 -2.99 22.97
N ASN A 369 18.70 -3.38 23.77
CA ASN A 369 18.54 -4.31 24.91
C ASN A 369 17.50 -3.83 25.93
N ILE A 370 17.10 -2.55 25.87
CA ILE A 370 15.94 -1.98 26.55
C ILE A 370 14.65 -2.76 26.23
N GLY A 371 14.59 -3.51 25.13
CA GLY A 371 13.48 -4.42 24.88
C GLY A 371 13.29 -5.55 25.90
N LYS A 372 14.32 -5.82 26.72
CA LYS A 372 14.27 -6.70 27.90
C LYS A 372 13.81 -5.96 29.18
N PHE A 373 14.00 -4.64 29.23
CA PHE A 373 13.70 -3.79 30.40
C PHE A 373 12.32 -3.12 30.31
N ILE A 374 11.90 -2.72 29.10
CA ILE A 374 10.56 -2.24 28.81
C ILE A 374 9.67 -3.45 28.52
N PRO A 375 8.61 -3.69 29.33
CA PRO A 375 7.71 -4.80 29.13
C PRO A 375 7.13 -4.80 27.71
N LYS A 376 6.95 -6.01 27.14
CA LYS A 376 6.32 -6.22 25.83
C LYS A 376 4.98 -5.47 25.68
N TRP A 377 4.25 -5.33 26.78
CA TRP A 377 2.98 -4.61 26.88
C TRP A 377 3.13 -3.11 26.61
N THR A 378 4.16 -2.45 27.14
CA THR A 378 4.39 -1.00 26.93
C THR A 378 4.71 -0.69 25.46
N ARG A 379 5.50 -1.55 24.79
CA ARG A 379 5.76 -1.46 23.35
C ARG A 379 4.47 -1.62 22.53
N CYS A 380 3.62 -2.57 22.93
CA CYS A 380 2.31 -2.79 22.29
C CYS A 380 1.40 -1.57 22.45
N LEU A 381 1.32 -1.00 23.66
CA LEU A 381 0.51 0.18 23.96
C LEU A 381 0.94 1.40 23.15
N CYS A 382 2.24 1.71 23.10
CA CYS A 382 2.74 2.83 22.30
C CYS A 382 2.48 2.64 20.80
N LYS A 383 2.67 1.42 20.27
CA LYS A 383 2.39 1.13 18.86
C LYS A 383 0.90 1.31 18.54
N CYS A 384 0.02 0.72 19.35
CA CYS A 384 -1.43 0.86 19.18
C CYS A 384 -1.89 2.32 19.30
N PHE A 385 -1.29 3.10 20.20
CA PHE A 385 -1.57 4.53 20.35
C PHE A 385 -1.21 5.30 19.06
N PHE A 386 0.01 5.17 18.55
CA PHE A 386 0.40 5.86 17.31
C PHE A 386 -0.38 5.37 16.09
N ASP A 387 -0.76 4.09 16.04
CA ASP A 387 -1.66 3.56 15.02
C ASP A 387 -3.05 4.22 15.08
N TYR A 388 -3.57 4.44 16.27
CA TYR A 388 -4.85 5.14 16.47
C TYR A 388 -4.73 6.63 16.12
N VAL A 389 -3.69 7.33 16.58
CA VAL A 389 -3.45 8.75 16.28
C VAL A 389 -3.31 8.96 14.77
N GLU A 390 -2.56 8.11 14.06
CA GLU A 390 -2.45 8.18 12.60
C GLU A 390 -3.82 8.04 11.92
N LYS A 391 -4.64 7.08 12.36
CA LYS A 391 -6.01 6.89 11.82
C LYS A 391 -6.90 8.09 12.10
N ALA A 392 -6.87 8.62 13.33
CA ALA A 392 -7.65 9.78 13.74
C ALA A 392 -7.25 11.04 12.94
N LEU A 393 -5.96 11.28 12.75
CA LEU A 393 -5.47 12.41 11.96
C LEU A 393 -5.83 12.29 10.49
N LYS A 394 -5.73 11.10 9.89
CA LYS A 394 -6.20 10.87 8.51
C LYS A 394 -7.70 11.17 8.37
N PHE A 395 -8.50 10.74 9.34
CA PHE A 395 -9.94 11.04 9.38
C PHE A 395 -10.19 12.54 9.49
N ILE A 396 -9.52 13.25 10.42
CA ILE A 396 -9.69 14.69 10.61
C ILE A 396 -9.26 15.45 9.34
N ASN A 397 -8.10 15.13 8.77
CA ASN A 397 -7.58 15.79 7.57
C ASN A 397 -8.52 15.65 6.38
N LYS A 398 -8.99 14.43 6.11
CA LYS A 398 -9.93 14.16 5.01
C LYS A 398 -11.20 15.01 5.15
N ASN A 399 -11.79 15.04 6.35
CA ASN A 399 -12.99 15.84 6.61
C ASN A 399 -12.72 17.35 6.61
N ALA A 400 -11.54 17.78 7.05
CA ALA A 400 -11.11 19.17 6.96
C ALA A 400 -11.02 19.63 5.49
N TYR A 401 -10.42 18.83 4.61
CA TYR A 401 -10.36 19.13 3.18
C TYR A 401 -11.75 19.26 2.54
N ILE A 402 -12.69 18.37 2.92
CA ILE A 402 -14.08 18.48 2.47
C ILE A 402 -14.71 19.79 2.93
N MET A 403 -14.53 20.19 4.19
CA MET A 403 -15.04 21.47 4.68
C MET A 403 -14.35 22.68 4.06
N CYS A 404 -13.04 22.62 3.75
CA CYS A 404 -12.35 23.67 2.98
C CYS A 404 -12.95 23.81 1.58
N ALA A 405 -13.28 22.69 0.93
CA ALA A 405 -13.94 22.72 -0.38
C ALA A 405 -15.31 23.41 -0.32
N ILE A 406 -16.11 23.11 0.72
CA ILE A 406 -17.45 23.67 0.93
C ILE A 406 -17.38 25.17 1.30
N ARG A 407 -16.55 25.55 2.29
CA ARG A 407 -16.56 26.90 2.89
C ARG A 407 -15.51 27.86 2.35
N GLY A 408 -14.41 27.34 1.78
CA GLY A 408 -13.25 28.14 1.38
C GLY A 408 -12.39 28.64 2.54
N ASP A 409 -12.56 28.07 3.74
CA ASP A 409 -11.78 28.39 4.95
C ASP A 409 -10.39 27.70 4.96
N ASN A 410 -9.50 28.16 5.85
CA ASN A 410 -8.18 27.56 6.07
C ASN A 410 -8.24 26.20 6.82
N PHE A 411 -7.12 25.46 6.85
CA PHE A 411 -7.08 24.08 7.36
C PHE A 411 -7.65 23.93 8.77
N PHE A 412 -7.13 24.68 9.75
CA PHE A 412 -7.50 24.49 11.16
C PHE A 412 -8.94 24.92 11.45
N LYS A 413 -9.41 26.00 10.83
CA LYS A 413 -10.80 26.44 10.96
C LYS A 413 -11.75 25.41 10.36
N SER A 414 -11.47 24.92 9.16
CA SER A 414 -12.25 23.85 8.53
C SER A 414 -12.21 22.54 9.30
N ALA A 415 -11.06 22.15 9.87
CA ALA A 415 -10.94 20.96 10.70
C ALA A 415 -11.83 21.05 11.96
N SER A 416 -11.83 22.21 12.63
CA SER A 416 -12.70 22.47 13.79
C SER A 416 -14.19 22.39 13.43
N HIS A 417 -14.60 23.04 12.34
CA HIS A 417 -15.98 22.98 11.86
C HIS A 417 -16.40 21.57 11.46
N ALA A 418 -15.57 20.86 10.69
CA ALA A 418 -15.81 19.48 10.29
C ALA A 418 -16.02 18.58 11.50
N PHE A 419 -15.11 18.67 12.47
CA PHE A 419 -15.17 17.88 13.70
C PHE A 419 -16.44 18.17 14.51
N SER A 420 -16.79 19.44 14.71
CA SER A 420 -18.01 19.83 15.43
C SER A 420 -19.29 19.34 14.72
N LEU A 421 -19.35 19.44 13.39
CA LEU A 421 -20.49 18.96 12.59
C LEU A 421 -20.67 17.44 12.68
N LEU A 422 -19.56 16.70 12.58
CA LEU A 422 -19.56 15.24 12.69
C LEU A 422 -19.89 14.76 14.10
N MET A 423 -19.34 15.40 15.13
CA MET A 423 -19.60 15.02 16.53
C MET A 423 -21.06 15.19 16.93
N ARG A 424 -21.73 16.25 16.44
CA ARG A 424 -23.18 16.46 16.62
C ARG A 424 -24.03 15.36 15.98
N ASN A 425 -23.48 14.65 14.98
CA ASN A 425 -24.17 13.59 14.23
C ASN A 425 -23.46 12.22 14.34
N ILE A 426 -22.65 12.01 15.38
CA ILE A 426 -21.68 10.90 15.47
C ILE A 426 -22.29 9.52 15.20
N VAL A 427 -23.48 9.23 15.74
CA VAL A 427 -24.16 7.94 15.56
C VAL A 427 -24.48 7.69 14.08
N ARG A 428 -24.95 8.72 13.36
CA ARG A 428 -25.27 8.62 11.93
C ARG A 428 -23.98 8.45 11.12
N VAL A 429 -22.95 9.22 11.46
CA VAL A 429 -21.64 9.19 10.79
C VAL A 429 -21.00 7.80 10.92
N VAL A 430 -20.83 7.29 12.14
CA VAL A 430 -20.14 6.01 12.41
C VAL A 430 -20.85 4.83 11.77
N ILE A 431 -22.18 4.78 11.87
CA ILE A 431 -22.96 3.69 11.29
C ILE A 431 -22.84 3.70 9.76
N LEU A 432 -22.98 4.87 9.14
CA LEU A 432 -22.95 5.02 7.70
C LEU A 432 -21.57 4.67 7.13
N ASP A 433 -20.50 5.22 7.73
CA ASP A 433 -19.11 4.95 7.38
C ASP A 433 -18.82 3.44 7.39
N LYS A 434 -19.15 2.75 8.48
CA LYS A 434 -18.90 1.31 8.62
C LYS A 434 -19.72 0.45 7.66
N VAL A 435 -20.96 0.83 7.37
CA VAL A 435 -21.81 0.11 6.41
C VAL A 435 -21.32 0.31 4.98
N VAL A 436 -20.92 1.52 4.60
CA VAL A 436 -20.37 1.81 3.26
C VAL A 436 -19.07 1.05 3.04
N ASP A 437 -18.14 1.09 4.00
CA ASP A 437 -16.89 0.32 3.96
C ASP A 437 -17.14 -1.18 3.77
N PHE A 438 -18.12 -1.72 4.51
CA PHE A 438 -18.51 -3.13 4.41
C PHE A 438 -19.06 -3.49 3.02
N VAL A 439 -19.94 -2.66 2.45
CA VAL A 439 -20.50 -2.88 1.11
C VAL A 439 -19.41 -2.84 0.04
N PHE A 440 -18.46 -1.91 0.16
CA PHE A 440 -17.32 -1.85 -0.75
C PHE A 440 -16.36 -3.02 -0.58
N LEU A 441 -16.10 -3.48 0.65
CA LEU A 441 -15.32 -4.69 0.90
C LEU A 441 -15.96 -5.91 0.20
N LEU A 442 -17.27 -6.11 0.39
CA LEU A 442 -17.99 -7.21 -0.24
C LEU A 442 -17.90 -7.13 -1.77
N SER A 443 -18.06 -5.93 -2.33
CA SER A 443 -17.98 -5.70 -3.78
C SER A 443 -16.58 -6.03 -4.33
N LYS A 444 -15.51 -5.61 -3.64
CA LYS A 444 -14.11 -5.91 -4.00
C LYS A 444 -13.82 -7.41 -3.97
N LEU A 445 -14.30 -8.12 -2.95
CA LEU A 445 -14.12 -9.57 -2.80
C LEU A 445 -14.85 -10.35 -3.89
N LEU A 446 -16.13 -10.03 -4.15
CA LEU A 446 -16.92 -10.71 -5.17
C LEU A 446 -16.32 -10.56 -6.57
N MET A 447 -15.85 -9.36 -6.93
CA MET A 447 -15.20 -9.14 -8.23
C MET A 447 -13.85 -9.85 -8.34
N SER A 448 -13.03 -9.81 -7.30
CA SER A 448 -11.72 -10.50 -7.28
C SER A 448 -11.87 -12.02 -7.40
N ILE A 449 -12.78 -12.63 -6.64
CA ILE A 449 -13.08 -14.07 -6.71
C ILE A 449 -13.69 -14.43 -8.06
N GLY A 450 -14.63 -13.61 -8.57
CA GLY A 450 -15.26 -13.83 -9.87
C GLY A 450 -14.25 -13.82 -11.02
N VAL A 451 -13.33 -12.86 -11.04
CA VAL A 451 -12.26 -12.80 -12.06
C VAL A 451 -11.29 -13.97 -11.90
N GLY A 452 -10.87 -14.30 -10.67
CA GLY A 452 -10.00 -15.46 -10.44
C GLY A 452 -10.61 -16.77 -10.93
N PHE A 453 -11.89 -17.00 -10.64
CA PHE A 453 -12.63 -18.17 -11.12
C PHE A 453 -12.74 -18.16 -12.65
N ALA A 454 -13.13 -17.03 -13.25
CA ALA A 454 -13.24 -16.91 -14.70
C ALA A 454 -11.92 -17.19 -15.42
N VAL A 455 -10.79 -16.66 -14.91
CA VAL A 455 -9.45 -16.93 -15.45
C VAL A 455 -9.09 -18.41 -15.33
N TYR A 456 -9.37 -19.04 -14.19
CA TYR A 456 -9.06 -20.46 -13.98
C TYR A 456 -9.77 -21.34 -15.03
N TYR A 457 -11.08 -21.15 -15.22
CA TYR A 457 -11.83 -21.94 -16.20
C TYR A 457 -11.47 -21.58 -17.64
N LEU A 458 -11.15 -20.33 -17.92
CA LEU A 458 -10.67 -19.92 -19.24
C LEU A 458 -9.35 -20.59 -19.61
N LEU A 459 -8.44 -20.76 -18.64
CA LEU A 459 -7.15 -21.45 -18.80
C LEU A 459 -7.25 -22.97 -18.79
N GLU A 460 -8.37 -23.53 -18.33
CA GLU A 460 -8.68 -24.96 -18.45
C GLU A 460 -9.34 -25.27 -19.81
N TRP A 461 -9.91 -24.26 -20.47
CA TRP A 461 -10.69 -24.46 -21.69
C TRP A 461 -9.78 -24.79 -22.89
N ASP A 462 -9.85 -26.04 -23.35
CA ASP A 462 -9.01 -26.58 -24.43
C ASP A 462 -9.02 -25.73 -25.72
N TYR A 463 -10.15 -25.11 -26.04
CA TYR A 463 -10.31 -24.24 -27.21
C TYR A 463 -9.30 -23.08 -27.25
N LEU A 464 -8.93 -22.55 -26.08
CA LEU A 464 -7.97 -21.44 -25.99
C LEU A 464 -6.61 -21.84 -26.55
N TYR A 465 -6.08 -22.99 -26.15
CA TYR A 465 -4.75 -23.46 -26.55
C TYR A 465 -4.72 -23.93 -28.01
N GLU A 466 -5.81 -24.53 -28.48
CA GLU A 466 -5.92 -24.96 -29.87
C GLU A 466 -5.85 -23.78 -30.85
N HIS A 467 -6.46 -22.64 -30.50
CA HIS A 467 -6.48 -21.45 -31.36
C HIS A 467 -5.23 -20.57 -31.23
N THR A 468 -4.64 -20.49 -30.05
CA THR A 468 -3.50 -19.58 -29.78
C THR A 468 -2.13 -20.23 -29.96
N LYS A 469 -2.06 -21.56 -30.13
CA LYS A 469 -0.82 -22.35 -30.30
C LYS A 469 0.23 -22.13 -29.19
N VAL A 470 -0.20 -21.71 -28.00
CA VAL A 470 0.68 -21.61 -26.81
C VAL A 470 0.71 -22.93 -26.06
N GLU A 471 1.84 -23.20 -25.40
CA GLU A 471 2.00 -24.35 -24.53
C GLU A 471 1.09 -24.26 -23.29
N ARG A 472 0.62 -25.41 -22.81
CA ARG A 472 -0.23 -25.49 -21.62
C ARG A 472 0.57 -25.10 -20.38
N LEU A 473 -0.02 -24.23 -19.57
CA LEU A 473 0.52 -23.89 -18.25
C LEU A 473 0.41 -25.10 -17.31
N ASN A 474 1.49 -25.42 -16.59
CA ASN A 474 1.47 -26.52 -15.62
C ASN A 474 0.62 -26.19 -14.37
N TYR A 475 0.41 -24.91 -14.06
CA TYR A 475 -0.28 -24.45 -12.85
C TYR A 475 -1.26 -23.30 -13.16
N ASN A 476 -2.45 -23.63 -13.68
CA ASN A 476 -3.51 -22.66 -14.01
C ASN A 476 -3.97 -21.80 -12.81
N SER A 477 -3.82 -22.32 -11.59
CA SER A 477 -4.18 -21.62 -10.36
C SER A 477 -3.29 -20.40 -10.06
N VAL A 478 -2.01 -20.43 -10.47
CA VAL A 478 -1.07 -19.33 -10.21
C VAL A 478 -1.50 -18.03 -10.91
N PRO A 479 -1.69 -17.98 -12.25
CA PRO A 479 -2.17 -16.77 -12.92
C PRO A 479 -3.59 -16.38 -12.46
N ALA A 480 -4.46 -17.33 -12.12
CA ALA A 480 -5.78 -17.04 -11.58
C ALA A 480 -5.73 -16.30 -10.24
N VAL A 481 -4.87 -16.74 -9.31
CA VAL A 481 -4.66 -16.07 -8.02
C VAL A 481 -3.98 -14.71 -8.21
N VAL A 482 -2.96 -14.63 -9.06
CA VAL A 482 -2.27 -13.36 -9.36
C VAL A 482 -3.22 -12.32 -9.95
N LEU A 483 -4.03 -12.71 -10.94
CA LEU A 483 -5.03 -11.81 -11.55
C LEU A 483 -6.20 -11.50 -10.61
N GLY A 484 -6.57 -12.43 -9.73
CA GLY A 484 -7.53 -12.17 -8.66
C GLY A 484 -7.02 -11.09 -7.70
N ILE A 485 -5.77 -11.19 -7.24
CA ILE A 485 -5.12 -10.18 -6.38
C ILE A 485 -4.99 -8.84 -7.12
N ALA A 486 -4.55 -8.85 -8.38
CA ALA A 486 -4.46 -7.65 -9.20
C ALA A 486 -5.83 -6.96 -9.34
N THR A 487 -6.89 -7.73 -9.57
CA THR A 487 -8.27 -7.23 -9.63
C THR A 487 -8.68 -6.57 -8.33
N TYR A 488 -8.34 -7.15 -7.18
CA TYR A 488 -8.63 -6.55 -5.87
C TYR A 488 -7.94 -5.19 -5.68
N LEU A 489 -6.67 -5.09 -6.10
CA LEU A 489 -5.91 -3.83 -6.04
C LEU A 489 -6.52 -2.76 -6.94
N VAL A 490 -6.85 -3.12 -8.19
CA VAL A 490 -7.50 -2.23 -9.14
C VAL A 490 -8.87 -1.76 -8.63
N CYS A 491 -9.69 -2.68 -8.11
CA CYS A 491 -10.98 -2.34 -7.51
C CYS A 491 -10.82 -1.37 -6.33
N THR A 492 -9.79 -1.56 -5.50
CA THR A 492 -9.52 -0.66 -4.37
C THR A 492 -9.35 0.78 -4.82
N ILE A 493 -8.52 1.01 -5.84
CA ILE A 493 -8.27 2.35 -6.40
C ILE A 493 -9.58 3.00 -6.90
N PHE A 494 -10.43 2.24 -7.58
CA PHE A 494 -11.68 2.79 -8.11
C PHE A 494 -12.73 3.05 -7.02
N PHE A 495 -12.88 2.15 -6.04
CA PHE A 495 -13.83 2.35 -4.94
C PHE A 495 -13.45 3.51 -4.04
N ASP A 496 -12.17 3.86 -3.93
CA ASP A 496 -11.73 5.02 -3.15
C ASP A 496 -12.33 6.33 -3.72
N VAL A 497 -12.56 6.42 -5.04
CA VAL A 497 -13.29 7.55 -5.67
C VAL A 497 -14.74 7.62 -5.19
N TYR A 498 -15.43 6.47 -5.14
CA TYR A 498 -16.80 6.40 -4.64
C TYR A 498 -16.88 6.71 -3.15
N ALA A 499 -15.92 6.25 -2.35
CA ALA A 499 -15.82 6.58 -0.93
C ALA A 499 -15.68 8.09 -0.74
N MET A 500 -14.73 8.73 -1.44
CA MET A 500 -14.57 10.19 -1.40
C MET A 500 -15.82 10.95 -1.85
N ALA A 501 -16.53 10.46 -2.87
CA ALA A 501 -17.80 11.04 -3.29
C ALA A 501 -18.84 10.97 -2.17
N ILE A 502 -19.05 9.79 -1.58
CA ILE A 502 -20.04 9.58 -0.52
C ILE A 502 -19.73 10.46 0.69
N ASP A 503 -18.47 10.51 1.14
CA ASP A 503 -18.08 11.32 2.30
C ASP A 503 -18.29 12.81 2.03
N THR A 504 -17.96 13.28 0.83
CA THR A 504 -18.17 14.67 0.43
C THR A 504 -19.66 15.01 0.40
N LEU A 505 -20.48 14.17 -0.23
CA LEU A 505 -21.93 14.40 -0.32
C LEU A 505 -22.57 14.32 1.06
N PHE A 506 -22.11 13.42 1.91
CA PHE A 506 -22.61 13.27 3.28
C PHE A 506 -22.30 14.51 4.12
N LEU A 507 -21.08 15.07 4.03
CA LEU A 507 -20.75 16.28 4.77
C LEU A 507 -21.47 17.52 4.20
N CYS A 508 -21.61 17.61 2.86
CA CYS A 508 -22.45 18.63 2.24
C CYS A 508 -23.90 18.52 2.72
N PHE A 509 -24.42 17.30 2.86
CA PHE A 509 -25.75 17.04 3.39
C PHE A 509 -25.92 17.48 4.85
N LEU A 510 -24.95 17.19 5.72
CA LEU A 510 -24.99 17.65 7.11
C LEU A 510 -24.99 19.18 7.17
N GLU A 511 -24.15 19.84 6.36
CA GLU A 511 -24.11 21.29 6.25
C GLU A 511 -25.41 21.88 5.68
N ASP A 512 -26.00 21.26 4.65
CA ASP A 512 -27.31 21.64 4.07
C ASP A 512 -28.42 21.61 5.13
N CYS A 513 -28.38 20.61 6.02
CA CYS A 513 -29.31 20.51 7.14
C CYS A 513 -29.13 21.57 8.22
N GLU A 514 -27.93 22.15 8.37
CA GLU A 514 -27.69 23.25 9.32
C GLU A 514 -28.02 24.62 8.71
N ARG A 515 -27.77 24.80 7.41
CA ARG A 515 -27.96 26.09 6.73
C ARG A 515 -29.38 26.33 6.23
N ASN A 516 -30.04 25.26 5.79
CA ASN A 516 -31.32 25.35 5.09
C ASN A 516 -32.47 24.75 5.90
N ASP A 517 -33.64 25.39 5.82
CA ASP A 517 -34.86 25.00 6.52
C ASP A 517 -35.97 24.51 5.55
N GLY A 518 -35.68 24.52 4.25
CA GLY A 518 -36.60 24.16 3.19
C GLY A 518 -37.58 25.28 2.83
N SER A 519 -37.39 26.51 3.30
CA SER A 519 -38.13 27.68 2.81
C SER A 519 -37.76 28.01 1.35
N PRO A 520 -38.58 28.81 0.64
CA PRO A 520 -38.23 29.29 -0.70
C PRO A 520 -36.90 30.08 -0.74
N GLU A 521 -36.57 30.79 0.34
CA GLU A 521 -35.31 31.53 0.49
C GLU A 521 -34.12 30.60 0.77
N LYS A 522 -34.34 29.53 1.54
CA LYS A 522 -33.32 28.56 1.96
C LYS A 522 -33.74 27.12 1.67
N PRO A 523 -33.85 26.73 0.38
CA PRO A 523 -34.27 25.39 0.00
C PRO A 523 -33.15 24.38 0.28
N TYR A 524 -33.52 23.15 0.59
CA TYR A 524 -32.58 22.03 0.60
C TYR A 524 -32.08 21.72 -0.81
N TYR A 525 -30.78 21.49 -0.94
CA TYR A 525 -30.10 21.15 -2.20
C TYR A 525 -30.03 19.63 -2.44
N MET A 526 -30.26 18.83 -1.40
CA MET A 526 -30.27 17.37 -1.50
C MET A 526 -31.36 16.81 -2.44
N SER A 527 -31.16 15.58 -2.93
CA SER A 527 -32.11 14.94 -3.85
C SER A 527 -33.48 14.66 -3.19
N LYS A 528 -34.55 14.61 -3.99
CA LYS A 528 -35.90 14.27 -3.50
C LYS A 528 -35.95 12.92 -2.77
N ASN A 529 -35.16 11.95 -3.21
CA ASN A 529 -35.05 10.65 -2.56
C ASN A 529 -34.42 10.77 -1.17
N LEU A 530 -33.34 11.56 -1.04
CA LEU A 530 -32.67 11.76 0.24
C LEU A 530 -33.56 12.55 1.22
N MET A 531 -34.25 13.60 0.73
CA MET A 531 -35.27 14.32 1.49
C MET A 531 -36.34 13.38 2.06
N LYS A 532 -36.89 12.49 1.23
CA LYS A 532 -37.91 11.51 1.64
C LYS A 532 -37.41 10.57 2.73
N ILE A 533 -36.18 10.05 2.60
CA ILE A 533 -35.58 9.13 3.58
C ILE A 533 -35.38 9.80 4.95
N LEU A 534 -35.14 11.11 4.96
CA LEU A 534 -34.84 11.88 6.15
C LEU A 534 -36.04 12.63 6.74
N GLY A 535 -37.22 12.53 6.11
CA GLY A 535 -38.41 13.27 6.52
C GLY A 535 -38.30 14.78 6.34
N LYS A 536 -37.51 15.24 5.35
CA LYS A 536 -37.36 16.66 5.00
C LYS A 536 -38.14 16.97 3.70
N LYS A 537 -38.57 18.22 3.52
CA LYS A 537 -39.17 18.68 2.26
C LYS A 537 -38.92 20.18 2.04
N ASN A 538 -38.79 20.60 0.78
CA ASN A 538 -38.87 22.01 0.41
C ASN A 538 -40.33 22.47 0.38
N LYS A 539 -40.62 23.56 1.07
CA LYS A 539 -41.91 24.25 1.11
C LYS A 539 -42.12 24.94 -0.24
N THR A 540 -43.17 24.56 -0.95
CA THR A 540 -43.63 25.29 -2.14
C THR A 540 -44.41 26.52 -1.71
N GLU A 541 -44.17 27.68 -2.34
CA GLU A 541 -45.03 28.85 -2.17
C GLU A 541 -46.48 28.46 -2.48
N LYS A 542 -47.40 28.74 -1.55
CA LYS A 542 -48.83 28.71 -1.89
C LYS A 542 -49.05 29.92 -2.82
N PRO A 543 -49.72 29.75 -3.98
CA PRO A 543 -50.13 30.92 -4.75
C PRO A 543 -51.00 31.79 -3.84
N GLU A 544 -50.63 33.07 -3.71
CA GLU A 544 -51.50 34.08 -3.11
C GLU A 544 -52.85 33.96 -3.82
N LYS A 545 -53.89 33.62 -3.06
CA LYS A 545 -55.25 33.88 -3.51
C LYS A 545 -55.36 35.40 -3.57
N THR A 546 -55.21 35.96 -4.76
CA THR A 546 -55.71 37.29 -5.07
C THR A 546 -57.21 37.26 -4.76
N SER A 547 -57.56 37.85 -3.62
CA SER A 547 -58.92 38.05 -3.13
C SER A 547 -59.68 39.00 -4.02
#